data_AF-A0A2V7DVD2-F1
#
_entry.id   AF-A0A2V7DVD2-F1
#
_cell.length_a   1.000
_cell.length_b   1.000
_cell.length_c   1.000
_cell.angle_alpha   90.00
_cell.angle_beta   90.00
_cell.angle_gamma   90.00
#
_symmetry.space_group_name_H-M   'P 1'
#
loop_
_entity.id
_entity.type
_entity.pdbx_description
1 polymer ?
#
loop_
_entity_poly.entity_id
_entity_poly.type
_entity_poly.pdbx_seq_one_letter_code
_entity_poly.pdbx_strand_id
1 'polypeptide(L)'
;MRDSRATNQQTPVNRRDFVRAAGALAAALSLEGLAQTARADDRRSDGRRSDDRRDDSSRVQDFIREVKGARLFDLSPVWDENSPIASVNPPFSMRLDATHANTIHNPAFDGHLSFTSEIMQWSGQHGAPSIDALGHIGRDGLLFRGVDAIAATSDPRGLGRSGVGAHLAMDQYATDLLVNRGVLLDVASYIQHDASALPANFEITARHLAATARAQGTELRRGDTVLIRTGWGPFFTSNAALYAGANSPGPGVDGAQFLIDHGARVVGNDTLTFEKRPPIRFTPRFEVFPVHMLVIAQHGIHIIENFLLEELAAARAYEFLIVVPPLKIRGSTGSALRSFALVPD
;
A
#
# COMPACT_ATOMS: atom_id res chain seq x y z
N MET A 1 -37.23 6.33 39.10
CA MET A 1 -36.79 6.74 40.46
C MET A 1 -36.04 5.53 41.02
N ARG A 2 -34.72 5.47 41.21
CA ARG A 2 -33.60 6.41 41.18
C ARG A 2 -32.33 5.68 40.68
N ASP A 3 -31.42 6.47 40.13
CA ASP A 3 -30.11 6.19 39.53
C ASP A 3 -29.18 5.21 40.27
N SER A 4 -28.42 4.42 39.49
CA SER A 4 -27.16 3.78 39.89
C SER A 4 -26.03 4.32 39.00
N ARG A 5 -25.25 5.28 39.52
CA ARG A 5 -23.97 5.71 38.92
C ARG A 5 -22.85 4.88 39.54
N ALA A 6 -22.21 4.03 38.76
CA ALA A 6 -20.94 3.40 39.12
C ALA A 6 -19.79 4.36 38.76
N THR A 7 -19.09 4.86 39.76
CA THR A 7 -17.86 5.65 39.61
C THR A 7 -16.68 4.70 39.42
N ASN A 8 -16.05 4.75 38.24
CA ASN A 8 -14.81 4.04 37.94
C ASN A 8 -13.62 4.83 38.56
N GLN A 9 -13.10 4.36 39.70
CA GLN A 9 -11.89 4.94 40.29
C GLN A 9 -10.65 4.31 39.64
N GLN A 10 -9.99 5.07 38.76
CA GLN A 10 -8.64 4.74 38.30
C GLN A 10 -7.64 4.94 39.45
N THR A 11 -6.89 3.89 39.75
CA THR A 11 -5.82 3.89 40.75
C THR A 11 -4.65 4.75 40.25
N PRO A 12 -4.06 5.64 41.07
CA PRO A 12 -2.96 6.49 40.63
C PRO A 12 -1.71 5.66 40.35
N VAL A 13 -1.15 5.79 39.14
CA VAL A 13 0.07 5.10 38.74
C VAL A 13 1.25 5.67 39.52
N ASN A 14 1.98 4.80 40.20
CA ASN A 14 3.15 5.16 41.00
C ASN A 14 4.30 5.62 40.10
N ARG A 15 4.86 6.81 40.40
CA ARG A 15 5.97 7.45 39.65
C ARG A 15 7.20 6.54 39.50
N ARG A 16 7.42 5.60 40.43
CA ARG A 16 8.52 4.61 40.35
C ARG A 16 8.28 3.51 39.32
N ASP A 17 7.03 3.13 39.07
CA ASP A 17 6.69 2.05 38.13
C ASP A 17 6.75 2.55 36.68
N PHE A 18 6.38 3.82 36.43
CA PHE A 18 6.53 4.47 35.13
C PHE A 18 8.00 4.64 34.71
N VAL A 19 8.87 5.07 35.62
CA VAL A 19 10.31 5.22 35.35
C VAL A 19 11.00 3.88 35.10
N ARG A 20 10.56 2.80 35.78
CA ARG A 20 11.05 1.44 35.51
C ARG A 20 10.62 0.92 34.14
N ALA A 21 9.37 1.17 33.73
CA ALA A 21 8.87 0.77 32.41
C ALA A 21 9.56 1.54 31.26
N ALA A 22 9.79 2.85 31.44
CA ALA A 22 10.49 3.68 30.46
C ALA A 22 12.00 3.37 30.39
N GLY A 23 12.64 3.10 31.53
CA GLY A 23 14.07 2.72 31.60
C GLY A 23 14.37 1.32 31.04
N ALA A 24 13.46 0.37 31.22
CA ALA A 24 13.59 -0.98 30.65
C ALA A 24 13.46 -0.99 29.12
N LEU A 25 12.70 -0.07 28.53
CA LEU A 25 12.58 0.06 27.07
C LEU A 25 13.83 0.70 26.43
N ALA A 26 14.54 1.58 27.14
CA ALA A 26 15.75 2.23 26.65
C ALA A 26 17.03 1.37 26.81
N ALA A 27 17.08 0.50 27.81
CA ALA A 27 18.25 -0.35 28.08
C ALA A 27 18.27 -1.69 27.31
N ALA A 28 17.14 -2.13 26.74
CA ALA A 28 17.08 -3.39 25.97
C ALA A 28 17.50 -3.26 24.49
N LEU A 29 17.90 -2.07 24.03
CA LEU A 29 18.30 -1.81 22.64
C LEU A 29 19.76 -1.37 22.47
N SER A 30 20.61 -1.55 23.48
CA SER A 30 22.04 -1.35 23.32
C SER A 30 22.81 -2.30 24.23
N LEU A 31 23.80 -2.99 23.64
CA LEU A 31 24.79 -3.86 24.30
C LEU A 31 24.39 -5.32 24.55
N GLU A 32 23.97 -6.06 23.53
CA GLU A 32 24.18 -7.52 23.46
C GLU A 32 24.31 -7.94 21.99
N GLY A 33 25.55 -7.95 21.48
CA GLY A 33 25.83 -8.33 20.09
C GLY A 33 27.24 -7.99 19.58
N LEU A 34 28.02 -7.17 20.31
CA LEU A 34 29.36 -6.73 19.89
C LEU A 34 30.43 -7.06 20.93
N ALA A 35 30.59 -8.33 21.31
CA ALA A 35 31.78 -8.75 22.06
C ALA A 35 31.95 -10.28 22.06
N GLN A 36 32.20 -10.89 20.90
CA GLN A 36 32.92 -12.18 20.86
C GLN A 36 33.39 -12.47 19.43
N THR A 37 34.65 -12.16 19.15
CA THR A 37 35.59 -12.86 18.24
C THR A 37 36.78 -11.95 17.96
N ALA A 38 37.63 -11.76 18.97
CA ALA A 38 38.95 -11.23 18.74
C ALA A 38 39.92 -11.86 19.75
N ARG A 39 40.45 -13.03 19.38
CA ARG A 39 41.86 -13.42 19.62
C ARG A 39 42.17 -14.77 18.99
N ALA A 40 43.37 -14.80 18.41
CA ALA A 40 44.09 -15.91 17.80
C ALA A 40 43.58 -16.38 16.43
N ASP A 41 44.12 -15.79 15.36
CA ASP A 41 45.08 -16.56 14.55
C ASP A 41 46.03 -15.61 13.81
N ASP A 42 47.31 -15.66 14.18
CA ASP A 42 48.39 -14.91 13.55
C ASP A 42 49.25 -15.89 12.76
N ARG A 43 48.85 -16.18 11.51
CA ARG A 43 49.73 -16.79 10.49
C ARG A 43 49.37 -16.31 9.08
N ARG A 44 50.18 -15.37 8.58
CA ARG A 44 50.61 -15.13 7.19
C ARG A 44 49.65 -15.55 6.05
N SER A 45 49.02 -14.56 5.40
CA SER A 45 48.89 -14.52 3.92
C SER A 45 48.41 -13.14 3.42
N ASP A 46 49.29 -12.44 2.71
CA ASP A 46 49.09 -11.53 1.56
C ASP A 46 47.86 -10.59 1.46
N GLY A 47 48.13 -9.29 1.68
CA GLY A 47 48.11 -8.28 0.61
C GLY A 47 46.81 -7.87 -0.12
N ARG A 48 45.63 -8.48 0.10
CA ARG A 48 44.42 -8.20 -0.74
C ARG A 48 43.19 -7.60 -0.04
N ARG A 49 43.22 -7.31 1.25
CA ARG A 49 41.99 -6.94 2.02
C ARG A 49 41.68 -5.45 2.15
N SER A 50 42.54 -4.54 1.71
CA SER A 50 42.35 -3.09 1.89
C SER A 50 41.72 -2.35 0.71
N ASP A 51 41.75 -2.93 -0.50
CA ASP A 51 41.15 -2.32 -1.69
C ASP A 51 39.63 -2.56 -1.78
N ASP A 52 39.17 -3.79 -1.50
CA ASP A 52 37.74 -4.15 -1.59
C ASP A 52 36.81 -3.31 -0.70
N ARG A 53 37.27 -2.86 0.48
CA ARG A 53 36.44 -2.05 1.39
C ARG A 53 36.31 -0.59 0.96
N ARG A 54 37.28 -0.07 0.20
CA ARG A 54 37.19 1.28 -0.38
C ARG A 54 36.20 1.29 -1.55
N ASP A 55 36.20 0.22 -2.34
CA ASP A 55 35.32 0.05 -3.50
C ASP A 55 33.83 -0.10 -3.08
N ASP A 56 33.53 -0.88 -2.04
CA ASP A 56 32.15 -1.05 -1.56
C ASP A 56 31.57 0.23 -0.97
N SER A 57 32.38 1.00 -0.23
CA SER A 57 31.98 2.32 0.26
C SER A 57 31.72 3.31 -0.87
N SER A 58 32.50 3.30 -1.96
CA SER A 58 32.21 4.16 -3.12
C SER A 58 30.92 3.74 -3.82
N ARG A 59 30.70 2.44 -4.03
CA ARG A 59 29.49 1.94 -4.68
C ARG A 59 28.21 2.31 -3.91
N VAL A 60 28.24 2.22 -2.59
CA VAL A 60 27.11 2.64 -1.75
C VAL A 60 26.86 4.15 -1.85
N GLN A 61 27.91 4.98 -1.83
CA GLN A 61 27.77 6.44 -1.97
C GLN A 61 27.28 6.85 -3.37
N ASP A 62 27.71 6.13 -4.41
CA ASP A 62 27.28 6.35 -5.78
C ASP A 62 25.79 6.02 -5.93
N PHE A 63 25.36 4.88 -5.41
CA PHE A 63 23.94 4.49 -5.37
C PHE A 63 23.09 5.51 -4.58
N ILE A 64 23.55 5.94 -3.40
CA ILE A 64 22.85 6.97 -2.61
C ILE A 64 22.72 8.27 -3.41
N ARG A 65 23.79 8.68 -4.10
CA ARG A 65 23.79 9.92 -4.89
C ARG A 65 22.83 9.82 -6.08
N GLU A 66 22.82 8.69 -6.78
CA GLU A 66 21.91 8.44 -7.91
C GLU A 66 20.45 8.45 -7.45
N VAL A 67 20.12 7.74 -6.36
CA VAL A 67 18.77 7.71 -5.79
C VAL A 67 18.33 9.08 -5.26
N LYS A 68 19.22 9.83 -4.62
CA LYS A 68 18.91 11.20 -4.14
C LYS A 68 18.80 12.23 -5.26
N GLY A 69 19.43 11.97 -6.42
CA GLY A 69 19.33 12.79 -7.62
C GLY A 69 18.08 12.47 -8.45
N ALA A 70 17.47 11.30 -8.25
CA ALA A 70 16.24 10.92 -8.96
C ALA A 70 15.07 11.84 -8.60
N ARG A 71 14.21 12.09 -9.57
CA ARG A 71 12.93 12.80 -9.38
C ARG A 71 11.96 11.88 -8.65
N LEU A 72 11.40 12.37 -7.56
CA LEU A 72 10.38 11.67 -6.78
C LEU A 72 9.00 12.16 -7.16
N PHE A 73 8.11 11.22 -7.47
CA PHE A 73 6.68 11.45 -7.71
C PHE A 73 5.89 10.78 -6.57
N ASP A 74 5.19 11.57 -5.77
CA ASP A 74 4.30 11.05 -4.72
C ASP A 74 2.99 10.59 -5.38
N LEU A 75 2.66 9.31 -5.24
CA LEU A 75 1.49 8.70 -5.89
C LEU A 75 0.26 8.70 -5.00
N SER A 76 0.36 9.22 -3.78
CA SER A 76 -0.70 9.19 -2.79
C SER A 76 -1.36 10.55 -2.63
N PRO A 77 -2.66 10.72 -2.98
CA PRO A 77 -3.43 11.88 -2.53
C PRO A 77 -3.51 11.95 -1.01
N VAL A 78 -3.69 13.17 -0.50
CA VAL A 78 -4.11 13.39 0.89
C VAL A 78 -5.53 12.85 1.04
N TRP A 79 -5.77 12.15 2.15
CA TRP A 79 -7.07 11.57 2.49
C TRP A 79 -7.44 11.93 3.94
N ASP A 80 -8.74 12.01 4.18
CA ASP A 80 -9.38 12.46 5.42
C ASP A 80 -10.76 11.81 5.58
N GLU A 81 -11.53 12.21 6.59
CA GLU A 81 -12.88 11.68 6.85
C GLU A 81 -13.90 11.94 5.73
N ASN A 82 -13.59 12.83 4.78
CA ASN A 82 -14.43 13.19 3.64
C ASN A 82 -14.01 12.48 2.34
N SER A 83 -12.92 11.72 2.39
CA SER A 83 -12.38 11.04 1.21
C SER A 83 -13.35 9.99 0.66
N PRO A 84 -13.42 9.84 -0.68
CA PRO A 84 -14.39 8.94 -1.30
C PRO A 84 -14.11 7.49 -0.92
N ILE A 85 -15.16 6.77 -0.52
CA ILE A 85 -15.07 5.38 -0.09
C ILE A 85 -16.24 4.57 -0.66
N ALA A 86 -15.98 3.31 -1.00
CA ALA A 86 -17.06 2.38 -1.36
C ALA A 86 -17.91 2.06 -0.13
N SER A 87 -19.23 2.03 -0.29
CA SER A 87 -20.22 1.89 0.80
C SER A 87 -20.13 0.61 1.62
N VAL A 88 -19.36 -0.38 1.15
CA VAL A 88 -19.12 -1.66 1.84
C VAL A 88 -17.99 -1.57 2.87
N ASN A 89 -17.25 -0.46 2.92
CA ASN A 89 -16.06 -0.30 3.75
C ASN A 89 -16.28 0.64 4.95
N PRO A 90 -15.64 0.37 6.10
CA PRO A 90 -15.61 1.30 7.23
C PRO A 90 -14.96 2.64 6.85
N PRO A 91 -15.57 3.80 7.19
CA PRO A 91 -14.98 5.10 6.92
C PRO A 91 -13.71 5.32 7.76
N PHE A 92 -12.82 6.18 7.29
CA PHE A 92 -11.76 6.72 8.13
C PHE A 92 -12.33 7.76 9.10
N SER A 93 -11.85 7.69 10.33
CA SER A 93 -12.01 8.74 11.31
C SER A 93 -10.75 8.83 12.16
N MET A 94 -10.46 10.04 12.59
CA MET A 94 -9.39 10.32 13.52
C MET A 94 -9.93 11.27 14.58
N ARG A 95 -9.52 11.04 15.84
CA ARG A 95 -9.68 12.05 16.89
C ARG A 95 -8.41 12.18 17.69
N LEU A 96 -8.18 13.38 18.20
CA LEU A 96 -7.15 13.61 19.21
C LEU A 96 -7.64 13.03 20.55
N ASP A 97 -6.90 12.06 21.07
CA ASP A 97 -7.04 11.54 22.43
C ASP A 97 -6.35 12.46 23.44
N ALA A 98 -5.23 13.06 23.03
CA ALA A 98 -4.55 14.13 23.75
C ALA A 98 -4.30 15.32 22.82
N THR A 99 -4.33 16.53 23.37
CA THR A 99 -4.02 17.78 22.67
C THR A 99 -2.95 18.55 23.43
N HIS A 100 -2.23 19.46 22.77
CA HIS A 100 -1.27 20.30 23.48
C HIS A 100 -1.93 21.09 24.62
N ALA A 101 -3.19 21.52 24.45
CA ALA A 101 -3.93 22.23 25.48
C ALA A 101 -4.19 21.40 26.75
N ASN A 102 -4.47 20.10 26.61
CA ASN A 102 -4.71 19.25 27.77
C ASN A 102 -3.43 18.63 28.37
N THR A 103 -2.34 18.52 27.60
CA THR A 103 -1.07 17.96 28.07
C THR A 103 -0.13 18.98 28.68
N ILE A 104 -0.13 20.24 28.22
CA ILE A 104 0.80 21.28 28.72
C ILE A 104 0.62 21.57 30.21
N HIS A 105 -0.59 21.39 30.74
CA HIS A 105 -0.91 21.61 32.16
C HIS A 105 -0.90 20.32 32.98
N ASN A 106 -0.41 19.20 32.42
CA ASN A 106 -0.33 17.96 33.16
C ASN A 106 0.74 18.08 34.27
N PRO A 107 0.37 17.95 35.56
CA PRO A 107 1.29 18.11 36.68
C PRO A 107 2.46 17.10 36.68
N ALA A 108 2.29 15.96 35.99
CA ALA A 108 3.36 14.97 35.87
C ALA A 108 4.56 15.47 35.04
N PHE A 109 4.35 16.49 34.20
CA PHE A 109 5.33 17.00 33.23
C PHE A 109 5.90 18.39 33.56
N ASP A 110 5.50 18.99 34.70
CA ASP A 110 6.01 20.27 35.20
C ASP A 110 5.96 21.41 34.17
N GLY A 111 4.97 21.39 33.27
CA GLY A 111 4.79 22.39 32.22
C GLY A 111 5.84 22.40 31.09
N HIS A 112 6.82 21.49 31.12
CA HIS A 112 7.91 21.45 30.14
C HIS A 112 7.63 20.54 28.93
N LEU A 113 6.64 19.65 29.04
CA LEU A 113 6.22 18.76 27.95
C LEU A 113 4.73 19.00 27.64
N SER A 114 4.43 19.14 26.35
CA SER A 114 3.09 18.97 25.80
C SER A 114 3.18 18.13 24.54
N PHE A 115 2.14 17.36 24.26
CA PHE A 115 2.04 16.50 23.09
C PHE A 115 0.60 16.38 22.63
N THR A 116 0.45 15.83 21.43
CA THR A 116 -0.82 15.38 20.88
C THR A 116 -0.71 13.87 20.64
N SER A 117 -1.84 13.18 20.76
CA SER A 117 -1.93 11.77 20.36
C SER A 117 -3.32 11.52 19.81
N GLU A 118 -3.41 10.69 18.79
CA GLU A 118 -4.64 10.39 18.10
C GLU A 118 -5.03 8.92 18.18
N ILE A 119 -6.33 8.68 18.03
CA ILE A 119 -6.88 7.36 17.75
C ILE A 119 -7.46 7.43 16.34
N MET A 120 -7.00 6.52 15.49
CA MET A 120 -7.47 6.35 14.12
C MET A 120 -8.31 5.08 14.02
N GLN A 121 -9.47 5.19 13.37
CA GLN A 121 -10.27 4.06 12.95
C GLN A 121 -10.39 4.14 11.44
N TRP A 122 -9.95 3.10 10.75
CA TRP A 122 -10.05 3.03 9.30
C TRP A 122 -10.10 1.58 8.85
N SER A 123 -10.65 1.41 7.66
CA SER A 123 -10.42 0.20 6.88
C SER A 123 -9.02 0.23 6.30
N GLY A 124 -8.26 -0.86 6.50
CA GLY A 124 -7.03 -1.13 5.75
C GLY A 124 -7.18 -1.05 4.23
N GLN A 125 -8.41 -1.01 3.74
CA GLN A 125 -8.80 -1.20 2.36
C GLN A 125 -9.84 -0.16 1.99
N HIS A 126 -9.54 0.64 0.96
CA HIS A 126 -10.41 1.63 0.34
C HIS A 126 -10.73 2.86 1.20
N GLY A 127 -10.70 4.05 0.59
CA GLY A 127 -10.83 5.36 1.24
C GLY A 127 -9.50 6.13 1.33
N ALA A 128 -8.38 5.41 1.31
CA ALA A 128 -7.03 5.90 1.07
C ALA A 128 -6.49 5.29 -0.24
N PRO A 129 -5.35 5.78 -0.76
CA PRO A 129 -4.47 4.96 -1.59
C PRO A 129 -4.22 3.62 -0.89
N SER A 130 -4.62 2.51 -1.50
CA SER A 130 -4.66 1.21 -0.81
C SER A 130 -4.25 0.06 -1.69
N ILE A 131 -3.72 -0.98 -1.06
CA ILE A 131 -3.37 -2.25 -1.71
C ILE A 131 -4.11 -3.43 -1.08
N ASP A 132 -4.57 -4.33 -1.93
CA ASP A 132 -5.25 -5.56 -1.55
C ASP A 132 -4.28 -6.73 -1.38
N ALA A 133 -4.47 -7.49 -0.31
CA ALA A 133 -3.75 -8.74 -0.08
C ALA A 133 -4.32 -9.87 -0.94
N LEU A 134 -3.57 -10.96 -1.08
CA LEU A 134 -4.00 -12.13 -1.87
C LEU A 134 -5.21 -12.86 -1.27
N GLY A 135 -5.49 -12.62 0.02
CA GLY A 135 -6.68 -13.13 0.69
C GLY A 135 -7.84 -12.13 0.80
N HIS A 136 -7.78 -10.99 0.09
CA HIS A 136 -8.84 -9.98 0.13
C HIS A 136 -10.14 -10.48 -0.51
N ILE A 137 -10.06 -10.98 -1.74
CA ILE A 137 -11.19 -11.47 -2.53
C ILE A 137 -10.98 -12.95 -2.83
N GLY A 138 -12.02 -13.74 -2.61
CA GLY A 138 -12.10 -15.14 -3.00
C GLY A 138 -13.03 -15.37 -4.18
N ARG A 139 -12.98 -16.57 -4.74
CA ARG A 139 -13.90 -17.07 -5.76
C ARG A 139 -14.41 -18.44 -5.37
N ASP A 140 -15.72 -18.63 -5.42
CA ASP A 140 -16.38 -19.90 -5.11
C ASP A 140 -15.96 -20.47 -3.73
N GLY A 141 -15.75 -19.59 -2.74
CA GLY A 141 -15.31 -19.95 -1.38
C GLY A 141 -13.81 -20.18 -1.20
N LEU A 142 -13.02 -20.00 -2.26
CA LEU A 142 -11.58 -20.26 -2.27
C LEU A 142 -10.79 -18.96 -2.50
N LEU A 143 -9.69 -18.80 -1.78
CA LEU A 143 -8.67 -17.78 -2.02
C LEU A 143 -7.59 -18.32 -2.97
N PHE A 144 -6.57 -17.49 -3.23
CA PHE A 144 -5.44 -17.88 -4.07
C PHE A 144 -4.84 -19.24 -3.67
N ARG A 145 -4.56 -20.07 -4.69
CA ARG A 145 -4.09 -21.46 -4.56
C ARG A 145 -5.07 -22.41 -3.86
N GLY A 146 -6.37 -22.10 -3.87
CA GLY A 146 -7.40 -23.01 -3.36
C GLY A 146 -7.49 -23.05 -1.83
N VAL A 147 -6.99 -22.03 -1.14
CA VAL A 147 -7.14 -21.91 0.31
C VAL A 147 -8.60 -21.68 0.66
N ASP A 148 -9.14 -22.46 1.60
CA ASP A 148 -10.52 -22.30 2.07
C ASP A 148 -10.71 -20.92 2.75
N ALA A 149 -11.57 -20.07 2.19
CA ALA A 149 -11.77 -18.70 2.66
C ALA A 149 -12.43 -18.64 4.05
N ILE A 150 -13.33 -19.58 4.34
CA ILE A 150 -14.07 -19.64 5.60
C ILE A 150 -13.12 -20.02 6.74
N ALA A 151 -12.30 -21.06 6.55
CA ALA A 151 -11.30 -21.48 7.50
C ALA A 151 -10.20 -20.42 7.68
N ALA A 152 -9.81 -19.73 6.59
CA ALA A 152 -8.81 -18.67 6.66
C ALA A 152 -9.27 -17.43 7.45
N THR A 153 -10.58 -17.23 7.56
CA THR A 153 -11.20 -16.07 8.25
C THR A 153 -12.00 -16.47 9.50
N SER A 154 -11.90 -17.73 9.95
CA SER A 154 -12.69 -18.24 11.09
C SER A 154 -12.32 -17.60 12.44
N ASP A 155 -11.18 -16.92 12.52
CA ASP A 155 -10.79 -16.07 13.65
C ASP A 155 -10.97 -14.60 13.25
N PRO A 156 -11.93 -13.87 13.86
CA PRO A 156 -12.28 -12.50 13.45
C PRO A 156 -11.17 -11.47 13.73
N ARG A 157 -10.07 -11.87 14.38
CA ARG A 157 -8.90 -11.00 14.57
C ARG A 157 -8.09 -10.79 13.29
N GLY A 158 -8.33 -11.56 12.22
CA GLY A 158 -7.71 -11.36 10.91
C GLY A 158 -7.48 -12.64 10.11
N LEU A 159 -7.16 -12.48 8.83
CA LEU A 159 -6.84 -13.57 7.92
C LEU A 159 -5.66 -14.40 8.45
N GLY A 160 -5.78 -15.73 8.38
CA GLY A 160 -4.70 -16.63 8.78
C GLY A 160 -4.50 -16.80 10.28
N ARG A 161 -5.28 -16.10 11.11
CA ARG A 161 -5.19 -16.20 12.57
C ARG A 161 -5.64 -17.57 13.10
N SER A 162 -6.45 -18.29 12.33
CA SER A 162 -6.84 -19.69 12.55
C SER A 162 -5.73 -20.70 12.23
N GLY A 163 -4.65 -20.27 11.57
CA GLY A 163 -3.60 -21.15 11.04
C GLY A 163 -3.77 -21.51 9.55
N VAL A 164 -4.88 -21.13 8.91
CA VAL A 164 -5.14 -21.39 7.48
C VAL A 164 -4.97 -20.12 6.66
N GLY A 165 -4.13 -20.14 5.61
CA GLY A 165 -4.04 -19.01 4.67
C GLY A 165 -3.24 -17.79 5.13
N ALA A 166 -2.45 -17.89 6.21
CA ALA A 166 -1.64 -16.76 6.72
C ALA A 166 -0.69 -16.15 5.69
N HIS A 167 -0.16 -16.95 4.75
CA HIS A 167 0.70 -16.51 3.65
C HIS A 167 0.00 -15.60 2.62
N LEU A 168 -1.31 -15.42 2.73
CA LEU A 168 -2.11 -14.56 1.85
C LEU A 168 -2.42 -13.19 2.48
N ALA A 169 -2.02 -12.97 3.74
CA ALA A 169 -2.20 -11.70 4.45
C ALA A 169 -1.15 -10.66 4.05
N MET A 170 -1.46 -9.38 4.24
CA MET A 170 -0.59 -8.28 3.81
C MET A 170 0.74 -8.23 4.56
N ASP A 171 0.83 -8.72 5.79
CA ASP A 171 2.11 -8.83 6.51
C ASP A 171 3.09 -9.82 5.88
N GLN A 172 2.63 -10.59 4.88
CA GLN A 172 3.40 -11.52 4.06
C GLN A 172 3.67 -10.98 2.64
N TYR A 173 3.43 -9.69 2.39
CA TYR A 173 3.75 -9.03 1.13
C TYR A 173 5.22 -9.26 0.76
N ALA A 174 5.46 -9.66 -0.48
CA ALA A 174 6.76 -10.14 -0.92
C ALA A 174 7.77 -8.98 -0.98
N THR A 175 8.96 -9.18 -0.41
CA THR A 175 9.95 -8.09 -0.28
C THR A 175 10.51 -7.61 -1.62
N ASP A 176 10.50 -8.47 -2.64
CA ASP A 176 10.84 -8.09 -4.02
C ASP A 176 9.84 -7.11 -4.64
N LEU A 177 8.62 -7.01 -4.08
CA LEU A 177 7.59 -6.09 -4.54
C LEU A 177 7.53 -4.78 -3.74
N LEU A 178 8.36 -4.62 -2.69
CA LEU A 178 8.47 -3.37 -1.93
C LEU A 178 9.16 -2.28 -2.75
N VAL A 179 10.18 -2.68 -3.51
CA VAL A 179 10.97 -1.84 -4.42
C VAL A 179 11.04 -2.60 -5.74
N ASN A 180 10.24 -2.19 -6.72
CA ASN A 180 10.02 -2.95 -7.95
C ASN A 180 10.16 -2.07 -9.20
N ARG A 181 10.19 -2.69 -10.38
CA ARG A 181 9.96 -1.98 -11.64
C ARG A 181 8.49 -1.61 -11.75
N GLY A 182 8.24 -0.32 -11.89
CA GLY A 182 6.93 0.26 -12.20
C GLY A 182 6.81 0.57 -13.68
N VAL A 183 5.64 0.27 -14.24
CA VAL A 183 5.26 0.64 -15.60
C VAL A 183 3.94 1.41 -15.55
N LEU A 184 3.89 2.59 -16.15
CA LEU A 184 2.64 3.35 -16.32
C LEU A 184 2.11 3.16 -17.75
N LEU A 185 0.85 2.75 -17.86
CA LEU A 185 0.05 2.82 -19.08
C LEU A 185 -0.92 4.00 -18.97
N ASP A 186 -0.58 5.11 -19.63
CA ASP A 186 -1.41 6.32 -19.71
C ASP A 186 -2.50 6.17 -20.77
N VAL A 187 -3.48 5.32 -20.44
CA VAL A 187 -4.61 5.01 -21.32
C VAL A 187 -5.46 6.25 -21.57
N ALA A 188 -5.63 7.10 -20.57
CA ALA A 188 -6.39 8.35 -20.71
C ALA A 188 -5.80 9.23 -21.81
N SER A 189 -4.51 9.54 -21.75
CA SER A 189 -3.88 10.39 -22.77
C SER A 189 -3.85 9.74 -24.15
N TYR A 190 -3.67 8.41 -24.20
CA TYR A 190 -3.70 7.68 -25.47
C TYR A 190 -5.07 7.76 -26.15
N ILE A 191 -6.16 7.58 -25.39
CA ILE A 191 -7.53 7.55 -25.91
C ILE A 191 -8.09 8.94 -26.18
N GLN A 192 -7.83 9.92 -25.30
CA GLN A 192 -8.38 11.27 -25.41
C GLN A 192 -7.54 12.19 -26.30
N HIS A 193 -6.28 11.83 -26.57
CA HIS A 193 -5.31 12.68 -27.27
C HIS A 193 -4.95 13.97 -26.50
N ASP A 194 -5.26 14.05 -25.21
CA ASP A 194 -4.92 15.13 -24.29
C ASP A 194 -4.87 14.59 -22.83
N ALA A 195 -4.71 15.46 -21.83
CA ALA A 195 -4.61 15.02 -20.43
C ALA A 195 -5.96 14.68 -19.75
N SER A 196 -7.08 14.75 -20.48
CA SER A 196 -8.43 14.59 -19.92
C SER A 196 -8.70 13.19 -19.39
N ALA A 197 -9.58 13.11 -18.40
CA ALA A 197 -10.06 11.85 -17.85
C ALA A 197 -10.83 11.03 -18.90
N LEU A 198 -10.76 9.70 -18.81
CA LEU A 198 -11.62 8.80 -19.58
C LEU A 198 -13.09 9.00 -19.19
N PRO A 199 -14.04 8.79 -20.12
CA PRO A 199 -15.47 8.80 -19.80
C PRO A 199 -15.81 7.78 -18.71
N ALA A 200 -16.77 8.11 -17.84
CA ALA A 200 -17.12 7.28 -16.66
C ALA A 200 -17.50 5.83 -16.99
N ASN A 201 -18.04 5.56 -18.18
CA ASN A 201 -18.45 4.23 -18.61
C ASN A 201 -17.40 3.50 -19.47
N PHE A 202 -16.19 4.07 -19.61
CA PHE A 202 -15.19 3.54 -20.51
C PHE A 202 -14.56 2.26 -19.97
N GLU A 203 -14.62 1.20 -20.76
CA GLU A 203 -14.01 -0.09 -20.44
C GLU A 203 -12.63 -0.20 -21.10
N ILE A 204 -11.61 -0.44 -20.28
CA ILE A 204 -10.24 -0.62 -20.75
C ILE A 204 -10.06 -2.09 -21.15
N THR A 205 -9.73 -2.32 -22.42
CA THR A 205 -9.59 -3.65 -23.04
C THR A 205 -8.11 -4.00 -23.23
N ALA A 206 -7.80 -5.26 -23.51
CA ALA A 206 -6.45 -5.69 -23.88
C ALA A 206 -5.90 -4.88 -25.06
N ARG A 207 -6.75 -4.56 -26.04
CA ARG A 207 -6.39 -3.73 -27.19
C ARG A 207 -5.98 -2.32 -26.78
N HIS A 208 -6.70 -1.69 -25.85
CA HIS A 208 -6.36 -0.36 -25.34
C HIS A 208 -5.00 -0.37 -24.63
N LEU A 209 -4.77 -1.35 -23.75
CA LEU A 209 -3.50 -1.50 -23.02
C LEU A 209 -2.33 -1.75 -23.96
N ALA A 210 -2.47 -2.69 -24.90
CA ALA A 210 -1.44 -3.02 -25.87
C ALA A 210 -1.11 -1.84 -26.79
N ALA A 211 -2.12 -1.08 -27.22
CA ALA A 211 -1.92 0.08 -28.07
C ALA A 211 -1.26 1.25 -27.32
N THR A 212 -1.64 1.46 -26.05
CA THR A 212 -1.01 2.45 -25.16
C THR A 212 0.47 2.11 -24.96
N ALA A 213 0.78 0.87 -24.59
CA ALA A 213 2.16 0.40 -24.42
C ALA A 213 3.01 0.63 -25.68
N ARG A 214 2.49 0.27 -26.85
CA ARG A 214 3.16 0.53 -28.14
C ARG A 214 3.36 2.02 -28.42
N ALA A 215 2.37 2.86 -28.17
CA ALA A 215 2.46 4.30 -28.40
C ALA A 215 3.48 4.98 -27.48
N GLN A 216 3.61 4.48 -26.24
CA GLN A 216 4.61 4.94 -25.28
C GLN A 216 6.02 4.39 -25.53
N GLY A 217 6.15 3.34 -26.36
CA GLY A 217 7.40 2.59 -26.51
C GLY A 217 7.77 1.79 -25.27
N THR A 218 6.78 1.42 -24.44
CA THR A 218 6.98 0.72 -23.16
C THR A 218 6.66 -0.76 -23.29
N GLU A 219 7.50 -1.60 -22.69
CA GLU A 219 7.31 -3.05 -22.64
C GLU A 219 6.95 -3.51 -21.22
N LEU A 220 5.89 -4.31 -21.08
CA LEU A 220 5.59 -5.00 -19.83
C LEU A 220 6.47 -6.25 -19.72
N ARG A 221 7.01 -6.47 -18.53
CA ARG A 221 7.85 -7.62 -18.19
C ARG A 221 7.25 -8.38 -17.02
N ARG A 222 7.51 -9.68 -17.02
CA ARG A 222 7.14 -10.54 -15.90
C ARG A 222 7.76 -10.00 -14.61
N GLY A 223 6.93 -9.78 -13.60
CA GLY A 223 7.34 -9.23 -12.31
C GLY A 223 6.93 -7.78 -12.08
N ASP A 224 6.52 -7.06 -13.11
CA ASP A 224 6.23 -5.63 -13.02
C ASP A 224 5.08 -5.30 -12.05
N THR A 225 5.16 -4.10 -11.50
CA THR A 225 4.01 -3.34 -11.02
C THR A 225 3.48 -2.48 -12.17
N VAL A 226 2.26 -2.79 -12.65
CA VAL A 226 1.66 -2.09 -13.80
C VAL A 226 0.55 -1.15 -13.33
N LEU A 227 0.72 0.14 -13.56
CA LEU A 227 -0.25 1.17 -13.23
C LEU A 227 -1.00 1.62 -14.49
N ILE A 228 -2.31 1.80 -14.40
CA ILE A 228 -3.16 2.32 -15.47
C ILE A 228 -3.63 3.71 -15.04
N ARG A 229 -3.30 4.73 -15.82
CA ARG A 229 -3.89 6.06 -15.64
C ARG A 229 -5.16 6.18 -16.46
N THR A 230 -6.25 6.50 -15.77
CA THR A 230 -7.57 6.81 -16.33
C THR A 230 -7.87 8.32 -16.32
N GLY A 231 -7.04 9.11 -15.65
CA GLY A 231 -7.18 10.55 -15.46
C GLY A 231 -8.20 10.93 -14.39
N TRP A 232 -8.64 9.97 -13.57
CA TRP A 232 -9.63 10.17 -12.51
C TRP A 232 -9.01 10.59 -11.18
N GLY A 233 -7.71 10.39 -10.99
CA GLY A 233 -6.99 10.72 -9.75
C GLY A 233 -7.34 12.09 -9.15
N PRO A 234 -7.40 13.20 -9.95
CA PRO A 234 -7.74 14.53 -9.43
C PRO A 234 -9.14 14.64 -8.83
N PHE A 235 -10.10 13.81 -9.27
CA PHE A 235 -11.46 13.83 -8.73
C PHE A 235 -11.54 13.28 -7.31
N PHE A 236 -10.54 12.51 -6.84
CA PHE A 236 -10.47 12.00 -5.47
C PHE A 236 -10.66 13.14 -4.44
N THR A 237 -9.96 14.26 -4.65
CA THR A 237 -10.03 15.44 -3.78
C THR A 237 -10.98 16.50 -4.34
N SER A 238 -10.96 16.75 -5.66
CA SER A 238 -11.71 17.88 -6.24
C SER A 238 -13.21 17.62 -6.38
N ASN A 239 -13.63 16.36 -6.47
CA ASN A 239 -15.04 15.98 -6.63
C ASN A 239 -15.31 14.55 -6.12
N ALA A 240 -15.21 14.35 -4.80
CA ALA A 240 -15.39 13.04 -4.16
C ALA A 240 -16.74 12.37 -4.49
N ALA A 241 -17.81 13.16 -4.67
CA ALA A 241 -19.13 12.63 -5.05
C ALA A 241 -19.13 12.02 -6.46
N LEU A 242 -18.44 12.64 -7.43
CA LEU A 242 -18.24 12.07 -8.76
C LEU A 242 -17.35 10.82 -8.68
N TYR A 243 -16.24 10.91 -7.95
CA TYR A 243 -15.26 9.82 -7.81
C TYR A 243 -15.88 8.56 -7.18
N ALA A 244 -16.71 8.72 -6.15
CA ALA A 244 -17.44 7.64 -5.50
C ALA A 244 -18.76 7.25 -6.20
N GLY A 245 -19.03 7.83 -7.37
CA GLY A 245 -20.27 7.65 -8.10
C GLY A 245 -20.53 6.21 -8.57
N ALA A 246 -21.63 6.04 -9.29
CA ALA A 246 -22.06 4.73 -9.80
C ALA A 246 -21.13 4.17 -10.88
N ASN A 247 -20.40 5.03 -11.59
CA ASN A 247 -19.58 4.66 -12.75
C ASN A 247 -18.19 5.30 -12.66
N SER A 248 -17.18 4.54 -13.09
CA SER A 248 -15.80 4.97 -13.27
C SER A 248 -15.14 4.03 -14.30
N PRO A 249 -14.18 4.52 -15.08
CA PRO A 249 -13.46 3.68 -16.03
C PRO A 249 -12.56 2.68 -15.30
N GLY A 250 -12.13 1.66 -16.03
CA GLY A 250 -11.17 0.68 -15.54
C GLY A 250 -11.07 -0.52 -16.50
N PRO A 251 -10.10 -1.42 -16.30
CA PRO A 251 -10.04 -2.69 -16.99
C PRO A 251 -11.33 -3.50 -16.85
N GLY A 252 -11.78 -4.08 -17.96
CA GLY A 252 -12.66 -5.25 -17.96
C GLY A 252 -11.85 -6.55 -17.85
N VAL A 253 -12.53 -7.70 -17.91
CA VAL A 253 -11.91 -9.04 -17.83
C VAL A 253 -10.81 -9.23 -18.89
N ASP A 254 -11.06 -8.77 -20.12
CA ASP A 254 -10.08 -8.84 -21.22
C ASP A 254 -8.83 -8.00 -20.93
N GLY A 255 -9.00 -6.77 -20.42
CA GLY A 255 -7.88 -5.92 -20.00
C GLY A 255 -7.09 -6.53 -18.84
N ALA A 256 -7.77 -7.14 -17.87
CA ALA A 256 -7.12 -7.85 -16.78
C ALA A 256 -6.33 -9.07 -17.27
N GLN A 257 -6.88 -9.84 -18.22
CA GLN A 257 -6.19 -10.98 -18.81
C GLN A 257 -4.89 -10.56 -19.51
N PHE A 258 -4.90 -9.43 -20.23
CA PHE A 258 -3.68 -8.87 -20.81
C PHE A 258 -2.59 -8.64 -19.76
N LEU A 259 -2.91 -8.06 -18.60
CA LEU A 259 -1.94 -7.80 -17.53
C LEU A 259 -1.38 -9.11 -16.94
N ILE A 260 -2.25 -10.11 -16.78
CA ILE A 260 -1.89 -11.45 -16.33
C ILE A 260 -0.95 -12.14 -17.31
N ASP A 261 -1.27 -12.10 -18.60
CA ASP A 261 -0.49 -12.75 -19.65
C ASP A 261 0.91 -12.14 -19.81
N HIS A 262 1.06 -10.85 -19.48
CA HIS A 262 2.34 -10.15 -19.45
C HIS A 262 3.09 -10.31 -18.10
N GLY A 263 2.52 -11.05 -17.15
CA GLY A 263 3.18 -11.46 -15.92
C GLY A 263 3.28 -10.38 -14.85
N ALA A 264 2.35 -9.43 -14.82
CA ALA A 264 2.25 -8.45 -13.74
C ALA A 264 2.11 -9.16 -12.37
N ARG A 265 2.77 -8.63 -11.34
CA ARG A 265 2.67 -9.11 -9.94
C ARG A 265 1.85 -8.18 -9.06
N VAL A 266 1.78 -6.91 -9.46
CA VAL A 266 0.95 -5.88 -8.86
C VAL A 266 0.33 -5.08 -10.01
N VAL A 267 -0.95 -4.79 -9.90
CA VAL A 267 -1.64 -3.90 -10.83
C VAL A 267 -2.28 -2.76 -10.05
N GLY A 268 -2.43 -1.59 -10.65
CA GLY A 268 -3.16 -0.52 -9.98
C GLY A 268 -3.64 0.59 -10.88
N ASN A 269 -4.45 1.48 -10.34
CA ASN A 269 -4.97 2.63 -11.07
C ASN A 269 -5.32 3.82 -10.15
N ASP A 270 -5.91 4.84 -10.76
CA ASP A 270 -6.31 6.11 -10.16
C ASP A 270 -7.83 6.23 -9.90
N THR A 271 -8.54 5.11 -9.73
CA THR A 271 -10.00 5.08 -9.43
C THR A 271 -10.33 4.38 -8.11
N LEU A 272 -11.57 4.56 -7.65
CA LEU A 272 -12.10 3.97 -6.40
C LEU A 272 -12.13 2.45 -6.40
N THR A 273 -12.28 1.84 -7.58
CA THR A 273 -12.11 0.40 -7.77
C THR A 273 -11.21 0.15 -8.97
N PHE A 274 -10.43 -0.92 -8.96
CA PHE A 274 -9.53 -1.22 -10.07
C PHE A 274 -10.27 -1.51 -11.37
N GLU A 275 -11.35 -2.28 -11.32
CA GLU A 275 -12.15 -2.57 -12.50
C GLU A 275 -13.21 -1.50 -12.77
N LYS A 276 -13.65 -1.43 -14.03
CA LYS A 276 -14.72 -0.53 -14.46
C LYS A 276 -15.95 -0.68 -13.55
N ARG A 277 -16.54 0.46 -13.14
CA ARG A 277 -17.80 0.48 -12.38
C ARG A 277 -19.01 0.70 -13.31
N PRO A 278 -20.14 0.01 -13.06
CA PRO A 278 -20.33 -1.00 -12.02
C PRO A 278 -19.54 -2.29 -12.32
N PRO A 279 -18.95 -2.94 -11.28
CA PRO A 279 -18.10 -4.12 -11.43
C PRO A 279 -18.96 -5.38 -11.61
N ILE A 280 -19.80 -5.38 -12.65
CA ILE A 280 -20.81 -6.42 -12.88
C ILE A 280 -20.63 -6.99 -14.28
N ARG A 281 -20.64 -8.31 -14.36
CA ARG A 281 -20.66 -9.07 -15.61
C ARG A 281 -21.88 -9.98 -15.61
N PHE A 282 -22.60 -10.03 -16.73
CA PHE A 282 -23.80 -10.87 -16.87
C PHE A 282 -23.53 -12.20 -17.58
N THR A 283 -22.57 -12.24 -18.51
CA THR A 283 -22.28 -13.40 -19.37
C THR A 283 -20.82 -13.83 -19.25
N PRO A 284 -20.50 -15.14 -19.21
CA PRO A 284 -21.40 -16.28 -19.32
C PRO A 284 -22.21 -16.58 -18.04
N ARG A 285 -21.85 -15.96 -16.90
CA ARG A 285 -22.59 -16.03 -15.64
C ARG A 285 -22.58 -14.66 -14.97
N PHE A 286 -23.56 -14.43 -14.09
CA PHE A 286 -23.60 -13.22 -13.27
C PHE A 286 -22.45 -13.22 -12.25
N GLU A 287 -21.64 -12.18 -12.27
CA GLU A 287 -20.50 -12.00 -11.37
C GLU A 287 -20.44 -10.54 -10.91
N VAL A 288 -20.10 -10.34 -9.64
CA VAL A 288 -19.77 -9.04 -9.06
C VAL A 288 -18.28 -9.07 -8.72
N PHE A 289 -17.54 -8.04 -9.13
CA PHE A 289 -16.08 -7.97 -9.12
C PHE A 289 -15.36 -9.11 -9.90
N PRO A 290 -15.76 -9.39 -11.16
CA PRO A 290 -15.11 -10.42 -11.98
C PRO A 290 -13.60 -10.22 -12.15
N VAL A 291 -13.12 -8.96 -12.24
CA VAL A 291 -11.69 -8.70 -12.42
C VAL A 291 -10.93 -8.94 -11.13
N HIS A 292 -11.44 -8.51 -9.96
CA HIS A 292 -10.77 -8.81 -8.69
C HIS A 292 -10.68 -10.32 -8.44
N MET A 293 -11.76 -11.07 -8.69
CA MET A 293 -11.73 -12.53 -8.58
C MET A 293 -10.69 -13.17 -9.50
N LEU A 294 -10.55 -12.67 -10.74
CA LEU A 294 -9.55 -13.16 -11.69
C LEU A 294 -8.12 -12.82 -11.21
N VAL A 295 -7.85 -11.54 -10.96
CA VAL A 295 -6.51 -11.02 -10.64
C VAL A 295 -6.01 -11.53 -9.28
N ILE A 296 -6.83 -11.46 -8.23
CA ILE A 296 -6.45 -11.84 -6.87
C ILE A 296 -6.62 -13.36 -6.68
N ALA A 297 -7.85 -13.84 -6.72
CA ALA A 297 -8.16 -15.20 -6.26
C ALA A 297 -7.62 -16.29 -7.21
N GLN A 298 -7.58 -16.04 -8.53
CA GLN A 298 -7.08 -17.03 -9.49
C GLN A 298 -5.59 -16.86 -9.80
N HIS A 299 -5.10 -15.62 -9.90
CA HIS A 299 -3.73 -15.34 -10.37
C HIS A 299 -2.76 -14.83 -9.31
N GLY A 300 -3.21 -14.47 -8.11
CA GLY A 300 -2.33 -14.09 -7.01
C GLY A 300 -1.59 -12.78 -7.25
N ILE A 301 -2.27 -11.81 -7.86
CA ILE A 301 -1.76 -10.49 -8.20
C ILE A 301 -2.40 -9.47 -7.24
N HIS A 302 -1.59 -8.58 -6.67
CA HIS A 302 -2.08 -7.51 -5.80
C HIS A 302 -2.71 -6.39 -6.61
N ILE A 303 -3.72 -5.73 -6.04
CA ILE A 303 -4.41 -4.59 -6.65
C ILE A 303 -4.13 -3.34 -5.82
N ILE A 304 -3.80 -2.23 -6.48
CA ILE A 304 -3.67 -0.91 -5.88
C ILE A 304 -4.72 0.03 -6.45
N GLU A 305 -5.37 0.80 -5.59
CA GLU A 305 -6.44 1.74 -5.95
C GLU A 305 -6.16 3.13 -5.38
N ASN A 306 -6.85 4.13 -5.91
CA ASN A 306 -6.79 5.53 -5.48
C ASN A 306 -5.42 6.23 -5.61
N PHE A 307 -4.57 5.80 -6.54
CA PHE A 307 -3.33 6.54 -6.82
C PHE A 307 -3.58 7.87 -7.55
N LEU A 308 -2.63 8.79 -7.44
CA LEU A 308 -2.51 9.99 -8.25
C LEU A 308 -1.37 9.80 -9.25
N LEU A 309 -1.69 9.78 -10.55
CA LEU A 309 -0.73 9.40 -11.60
C LEU A 309 -0.39 10.57 -12.54
N GLU A 310 -0.90 11.77 -12.24
CA GLU A 310 -0.87 12.91 -13.15
C GLU A 310 0.55 13.41 -13.40
N GLU A 311 1.37 13.48 -12.35
CA GLU A 311 2.74 14.00 -12.48
C GLU A 311 3.65 13.04 -13.27
N LEU A 312 3.48 11.73 -13.09
CA LEU A 312 4.19 10.72 -13.89
C LEU A 312 3.79 10.82 -15.37
N ALA A 313 2.50 10.93 -15.65
CA ALA A 313 1.98 11.06 -17.01
C ALA A 313 2.45 12.37 -17.68
N ALA A 314 2.39 13.49 -16.96
CA ALA A 314 2.87 14.78 -17.45
C ALA A 314 4.38 14.75 -17.76
N ALA A 315 5.16 14.04 -16.95
CA ALA A 315 6.59 13.82 -17.19
C ALA A 315 6.89 12.77 -18.27
N ARG A 316 5.87 12.06 -18.78
CA ARG A 316 6.02 10.90 -19.68
C ARG A 316 6.95 9.81 -19.11
N ALA A 317 6.95 9.67 -17.79
CA ALA A 317 7.72 8.67 -17.08
C ALA A 317 6.95 7.34 -17.06
N TYR A 318 7.08 6.57 -18.15
CA TYR A 318 6.34 5.31 -18.31
C TYR A 318 7.04 4.09 -17.70
N GLU A 319 8.32 4.21 -17.35
CA GLU A 319 9.10 3.21 -16.63
C GLU A 319 9.84 3.89 -15.48
N PHE A 320 9.79 3.29 -14.29
CA PHE A 320 10.35 3.88 -13.08
C PHE A 320 10.63 2.82 -12.01
N LEU A 321 11.40 3.20 -10.99
CA LEU A 321 11.47 2.43 -9.76
C LEU A 321 10.28 2.82 -8.88
N ILE A 322 9.44 1.87 -8.50
CA ILE A 322 8.31 2.13 -7.60
C ILE A 322 8.60 1.57 -6.21
N VAL A 323 8.27 2.35 -5.18
CA VAL A 323 8.30 1.94 -3.78
C VAL A 323 6.87 1.82 -3.27
N VAL A 324 6.47 0.60 -2.90
CA VAL A 324 5.13 0.28 -2.39
C VAL A 324 5.29 -0.44 -1.05
N PRO A 325 5.22 0.28 0.08
CA PRO A 325 5.37 -0.30 1.41
C PRO A 325 4.01 -0.41 2.14
N PRO A 326 3.32 -1.56 2.10
CA PRO A 326 2.16 -1.80 2.95
C PRO A 326 2.54 -1.77 4.43
N LEU A 327 1.60 -1.38 5.28
CA LEU A 327 1.71 -1.56 6.73
C LEU A 327 1.79 -3.05 7.05
N LYS A 328 2.74 -3.42 7.91
CA LYS A 328 2.99 -4.82 8.29
C LYS A 328 2.05 -5.27 9.42
N ILE A 329 0.74 -5.23 9.16
CA ILE A 329 -0.31 -5.58 10.12
C ILE A 329 -0.67 -7.05 9.97
N ARG A 330 -0.49 -7.83 11.03
CA ARG A 330 -0.74 -9.27 11.01
C ARG A 330 -2.18 -9.60 10.67
N GLY A 331 -2.37 -10.36 9.60
CA GLY A 331 -3.68 -10.86 9.18
C GLY A 331 -4.56 -9.79 8.52
N SER A 332 -4.02 -8.63 8.15
CA SER A 332 -4.79 -7.67 7.36
C SER A 332 -4.96 -8.17 5.93
N THR A 333 -6.14 -7.91 5.37
CA THR A 333 -6.50 -8.24 3.98
C THR A 333 -6.15 -7.13 3.01
N GLY A 334 -5.63 -6.00 3.48
CA GLY A 334 -5.00 -4.95 2.68
C GLY A 334 -4.32 -3.90 3.56
N SER A 335 -3.88 -2.81 2.94
CA SER A 335 -3.20 -1.69 3.63
C SER A 335 -3.40 -0.36 2.90
N ALA A 336 -3.54 0.73 3.64
CA ALA A 336 -3.28 2.06 3.10
C ALA A 336 -1.79 2.20 2.74
N LEU A 337 -1.51 3.09 1.80
CA LEU A 337 -0.21 3.29 1.21
C LEU A 337 0.19 4.77 1.18
N ARG A 338 1.47 5.00 1.44
CA ARG A 338 2.19 6.13 0.87
C ARG A 338 3.26 5.59 -0.07
N SER A 339 2.96 5.59 -1.36
CA SER A 339 3.83 5.04 -2.40
C SER A 339 4.40 6.16 -3.26
N PHE A 340 5.60 5.95 -3.77
CA PHE A 340 6.25 6.94 -4.62
C PHE A 340 7.04 6.25 -5.73
N ALA A 341 7.22 6.98 -6.83
CA ALA A 341 8.06 6.57 -7.95
C ALA A 341 9.33 7.41 -8.00
N LEU A 342 10.44 6.79 -8.36
CA LEU A 342 11.73 7.42 -8.62
C LEU A 342 12.09 7.25 -10.10
N VAL A 343 12.37 8.37 -10.75
CA VAL A 343 12.77 8.43 -12.16
C VAL A 343 14.15 9.09 -12.24
N PRO A 344 15.10 8.55 -13.02
CA PRO A 344 16.36 9.24 -13.30
C PRO A 344 16.09 10.64 -13.87
N ASP A 345 16.94 11.60 -13.50
CA ASP A 345 16.87 12.98 -13.99
C ASP A 345 17.08 13.10 -15.51
#